data_AF-A0A367IJ74-F1
#
_entry.id   AF-A0A367IJ74-F1
#
_cell.length_a   1.000
_cell.length_b   1.000
_cell.length_c   1.000
_cell.angle_alpha   90.00
_cell.angle_beta   90.00
_cell.angle_gamma   90.00
#
_symmetry.space_group_name_H-M   'P 1'
#
loop_
_entity.id
_entity.type
_entity.pdbx_description
1 polymer ?
#
loop_
_entity_poly.entity_id
_entity_poly.type
_entity_poly.pdbx_seq_one_letter_code
_entity_poly.pdbx_strand_id
1 'polypeptide(L)'
;ELEFQKKIYSHQKLHVQPWLARVKLQELSREELDGLIDKVIKIHDQLVPPIPMEILTHPSTELKRTTVTNTKHLDQLSSLMGHMEQSGMLKDKTACFVEFGAGKGDLSAYVKRAVNEENGEATYLLLDRKSVRNKVDQTLLGQSEHKSRVQRQLIDIKDLDLSKVECIADNQKKVVAVSKHLCGCATDITLKCLMNYVQHEETQGHTEPISGIIIAICCHQLCRYEMYPNTSYLDSLGLTKTEFERMSKMSSWATCNHKERTAIGLKCKRVLDMGRV
;
A
#
# COMPACT_ATOMS: atom_id res chain seq x y z
N GLU A 1 18.76 8.48 -5.23
CA GLU A 1 17.97 8.56 -6.48
C GLU A 1 18.43 7.49 -7.45
N LEU A 2 17.49 6.72 -8.00
CA LEU A 2 17.79 5.77 -9.08
C LEU A 2 18.28 6.56 -10.31
N GLU A 3 19.26 6.05 -11.04
CA GLU A 3 19.86 6.77 -12.19
C GLU A 3 18.83 7.25 -13.22
N PHE A 4 17.72 6.52 -13.39
CA PHE A 4 16.64 6.91 -14.28
C PHE A 4 15.81 8.11 -13.76
N GLN A 5 15.81 8.38 -12.45
CA GLN A 5 15.06 9.48 -11.84
C GLN A 5 15.75 10.83 -12.05
N LYS A 6 17.08 10.85 -12.26
CA LYS A 6 17.87 12.07 -12.45
C LYS A 6 17.50 12.87 -13.70
N LYS A 7 16.80 12.27 -14.67
CA LYS A 7 16.36 12.91 -15.93
C LYS A 7 14.85 13.22 -15.96
N ILE A 8 14.11 12.98 -14.88
CA ILE A 8 12.66 13.16 -14.82
C ILE A 8 12.36 14.50 -14.14
N TYR A 9 12.07 15.53 -14.93
CA TYR A 9 11.66 16.83 -14.41
C TYR A 9 10.39 16.70 -13.55
N SER A 10 10.53 17.08 -12.28
CA SER A 10 9.50 17.19 -11.26
C SER A 10 8.33 18.06 -11.72
N HIS A 11 7.12 17.48 -11.65
CA HIS A 11 5.76 17.99 -11.37
C HIS A 11 5.29 19.43 -11.70
N GLN A 12 6.16 20.39 -12.01
CA GLN A 12 5.81 21.80 -12.19
C GLN A 12 4.95 22.09 -13.43
N LYS A 13 4.92 21.19 -14.43
CA LYS A 13 4.22 21.46 -15.69
C LYS A 13 2.89 20.72 -15.90
N LEU A 14 2.41 19.92 -14.94
CA LEU A 14 1.15 19.16 -15.03
C LEU A 14 0.95 18.39 -16.38
N HIS A 15 2.00 18.11 -17.13
CA HIS A 15 1.88 17.33 -18.36
C HIS A 15 1.61 15.87 -18.01
N VAL A 16 0.60 15.29 -18.64
CA VAL A 16 0.44 13.83 -18.66
C VAL A 16 1.69 13.28 -19.34
N GLN A 17 2.49 12.57 -18.57
CA GLN A 17 3.75 12.02 -19.04
C GLN A 17 3.51 11.10 -20.26
N PRO A 18 4.19 11.33 -21.40
CA PRO A 18 3.90 10.65 -22.68
C PRO A 18 4.23 9.15 -22.71
N TRP A 19 4.92 8.59 -21.71
CA TRP A 19 5.20 7.15 -21.60
C TRP A 19 4.05 6.33 -21.01
N LEU A 20 2.82 6.85 -20.99
CA LEU A 20 1.65 5.99 -21.16
C LEU A 20 1.74 5.33 -22.54
N ALA A 21 2.73 4.45 -22.76
CA ALA A 21 2.55 3.27 -23.56
C ALA A 21 1.39 2.54 -22.90
N ARG A 22 0.17 2.95 -23.28
CA ARG A 22 -1.05 2.26 -22.93
C ARG A 22 -0.88 0.93 -23.62
N VAL A 23 -0.31 -0.03 -22.91
CA VAL A 23 -0.37 -1.42 -23.33
C VAL A 23 -1.84 -1.71 -23.57
N LYS A 24 -2.18 -1.83 -24.85
CA LYS A 24 -3.53 -2.08 -25.32
C LYS A 24 -3.59 -3.57 -25.61
N LEU A 25 -4.15 -4.31 -24.66
CA LEU A 25 -4.31 -5.76 -24.81
C LEU A 25 -5.10 -6.14 -26.07
N GLN A 26 -5.94 -5.23 -26.57
CA GLN A 26 -6.70 -5.38 -27.82
C GLN A 26 -5.86 -5.30 -29.10
N GLU A 27 -4.63 -4.76 -29.03
CA GLU A 27 -3.71 -4.69 -30.19
C GLU A 27 -2.87 -5.97 -30.33
N LEU A 28 -2.97 -6.90 -29.36
CA LEU A 28 -2.30 -8.19 -29.43
C LEU A 28 -3.08 -9.13 -30.36
N SER A 29 -2.34 -9.92 -31.13
CA SER A 29 -2.90 -11.11 -31.76
C SER A 29 -3.43 -12.08 -30.70
N ARG A 30 -4.32 -12.98 -31.11
CA ARG A 30 -4.91 -13.96 -30.19
C ARG A 30 -3.82 -14.90 -29.66
N GLU A 31 -2.91 -15.29 -30.53
CA GLU A 31 -1.77 -16.15 -30.23
C GLU A 31 -0.82 -15.51 -29.20
N GLU A 32 -0.53 -14.22 -29.33
CA GLU A 32 0.30 -13.50 -28.33
C GLU A 32 -0.40 -13.37 -26.97
N LEU A 33 -1.71 -13.13 -26.97
CA LEU A 33 -2.47 -12.99 -25.73
C LEU A 33 -2.57 -14.33 -25.01
N ASP A 34 -2.92 -15.39 -25.73
CA ASP A 34 -3.06 -16.75 -25.18
C ASP A 34 -1.69 -17.25 -24.68
N GLY A 35 -0.61 -17.01 -25.43
CA GLY A 35 0.75 -17.34 -24.97
C GLY A 35 1.17 -16.62 -23.69
N LEU A 36 0.77 -15.35 -23.51
CA LEU A 36 1.00 -14.63 -22.26
C LEU A 36 0.14 -15.18 -21.10
N ILE A 37 -1.12 -15.53 -21.37
CA ILE A 37 -2.01 -16.15 -20.37
C ILE A 37 -1.42 -17.48 -19.88
N ASP A 38 -0.99 -18.34 -20.80
CA ASP A 38 -0.39 -19.64 -20.48
C ASP A 38 0.88 -19.48 -19.66
N LYS A 39 1.72 -18.49 -20.00
CA LYS A 39 2.91 -18.15 -19.24
C LYS A 39 2.56 -17.72 -17.81
N VAL A 40 1.56 -16.86 -17.63
CA VAL A 40 1.10 -16.42 -16.29
C VAL A 40 0.54 -17.60 -15.49
N ILE A 41 -0.25 -18.48 -16.10
CA ILE A 41 -0.80 -19.67 -15.44
C ILE A 41 0.33 -20.58 -14.97
N LYS A 42 1.31 -20.87 -15.85
CA LYS A 42 2.47 -21.70 -15.51
C LYS A 42 3.28 -21.10 -14.36
N ILE A 43 3.60 -19.80 -14.43
CA ILE A 43 4.35 -19.09 -13.37
C ILE A 43 3.57 -19.15 -12.05
N HIS A 44 2.26 -18.87 -12.09
CA HIS A 44 1.41 -18.91 -10.92
C HIS A 44 1.43 -20.30 -10.27
N ASP A 45 1.19 -21.34 -11.05
CA ASP A 45 1.05 -22.71 -10.53
C ASP A 45 2.38 -23.27 -9.99
N GLN A 46 3.51 -22.71 -10.43
CA GLN A 46 4.84 -23.06 -9.90
C GLN A 46 5.22 -22.32 -8.62
N LEU A 47 4.76 -21.07 -8.44
CA LEU A 47 5.32 -20.17 -7.41
C LEU A 47 4.33 -19.73 -6.35
N VAL A 48 3.03 -19.69 -6.66
CA VAL A 48 2.02 -19.15 -5.77
C VAL A 48 1.42 -20.32 -4.97
N PRO A 49 1.74 -20.47 -3.68
CA PRO A 49 1.10 -21.48 -2.85
C PRO A 49 -0.39 -21.15 -2.67
N PRO A 50 -1.21 -22.11 -2.18
CA PRO A 50 -2.58 -21.80 -1.78
C PRO A 50 -2.61 -20.66 -0.76
N ILE A 51 -3.30 -19.57 -1.08
CA ILE A 51 -3.49 -18.42 -0.19
C ILE A 51 -4.90 -18.52 0.41
N PRO A 52 -5.06 -18.89 1.69
CA PRO A 52 -6.36 -18.98 2.31
C PRO A 52 -7.03 -17.60 2.37
N MET A 53 -8.33 -17.56 2.11
CA MET A 53 -9.12 -16.36 2.31
C MET A 53 -9.45 -16.23 3.80
N GLU A 54 -8.96 -15.18 4.43
CA GLU A 54 -9.24 -14.87 5.84
C GLU A 54 -9.87 -13.49 5.94
N ILE A 55 -11.10 -13.46 6.48
CA ILE A 55 -11.86 -12.22 6.71
C ILE A 55 -12.09 -12.13 8.21
N LEU A 56 -11.45 -11.15 8.83
CA LEU A 56 -11.57 -10.90 10.27
C LEU A 56 -12.55 -9.75 10.52
N THR A 57 -12.92 -9.60 11.79
CA THR A 57 -13.72 -8.47 12.28
C THR A 57 -13.03 -7.85 13.48
N HIS A 58 -13.35 -6.59 13.75
CA HIS A 58 -12.81 -5.88 14.90
C HIS A 58 -13.87 -4.98 15.59
N PRO A 59 -13.96 -5.01 16.93
CA PRO A 59 -14.97 -4.26 17.70
C PRO A 59 -14.96 -2.74 17.45
N SER A 60 -13.80 -2.17 17.09
CA SER A 60 -13.67 -0.73 16.76
C SER A 60 -14.57 -0.27 15.61
N THR A 61 -15.15 -1.19 14.83
CA THR A 61 -16.04 -0.89 13.69
C THR A 61 -17.53 -1.08 13.98
N GLU A 62 -17.90 -1.71 15.10
CA GLU A 62 -19.29 -2.15 15.37
C GLU A 62 -20.28 -0.99 15.49
N LEU A 63 -19.92 0.07 16.22
CA LEU A 63 -20.80 1.25 16.35
C LEU A 63 -21.10 1.89 15.00
N LYS A 64 -20.16 1.87 14.05
CA LYS A 64 -20.40 2.46 12.73
C LYS A 64 -21.31 1.56 11.91
N ARG A 65 -21.18 0.24 12.04
CA ARG A 65 -21.92 -0.78 11.30
C ARG A 65 -23.43 -0.62 11.41
N THR A 66 -23.94 -0.21 12.58
CA THR A 66 -25.38 0.01 12.81
C THR A 66 -25.94 1.21 12.03
N THR A 67 -25.09 2.11 11.54
CA THR A 67 -25.47 3.37 10.90
C THR A 67 -25.24 3.41 9.39
N VAL A 68 -24.66 2.37 8.80
CA VAL A 68 -24.32 2.34 7.37
C VAL A 68 -25.08 1.26 6.63
N THR A 69 -25.65 1.63 5.49
CA THR A 69 -26.38 0.71 4.60
C THR A 69 -25.44 -0.05 3.66
N ASN A 70 -24.31 0.55 3.26
CA ASN A 70 -23.28 -0.10 2.45
C ASN A 70 -22.04 -0.40 3.31
N THR A 71 -21.86 -1.67 3.63
CA THR A 71 -20.82 -2.11 4.56
C THR A 71 -19.49 -2.41 3.89
N LYS A 72 -19.38 -2.49 2.56
CA LYS A 72 -18.16 -2.99 1.88
C LYS A 72 -16.86 -2.32 2.34
N HIS A 73 -16.86 -0.99 2.44
CA HIS A 73 -15.70 -0.24 2.93
C HIS A 73 -15.45 -0.47 4.42
N LEU A 74 -16.51 -0.61 5.22
CA LEU A 74 -16.42 -0.89 6.65
C LEU A 74 -15.95 -2.33 6.92
N ASP A 75 -16.39 -3.30 6.13
CA ASP A 75 -15.96 -4.70 6.19
C ASP A 75 -14.46 -4.82 5.90
N GLN A 76 -13.99 -4.10 4.87
CA GLN A 76 -12.55 -4.03 4.57
C GLN A 76 -11.76 -3.41 5.73
N LEU A 77 -12.23 -2.28 6.29
CA LEU A 77 -11.60 -1.66 7.45
C LEU A 77 -11.60 -2.59 8.67
N SER A 78 -12.71 -3.27 8.94
CA SER A 78 -12.87 -4.22 10.05
C SER A 78 -11.88 -5.38 9.94
N SER A 79 -11.75 -5.94 8.73
CA SER A 79 -10.79 -7.01 8.47
C SER A 79 -9.34 -6.54 8.60
N LEU A 80 -9.00 -5.34 8.09
CA LEU A 80 -7.66 -4.76 8.30
C LEU A 80 -7.34 -4.60 9.79
N MET A 81 -8.27 -4.09 10.60
CA MET A 81 -8.07 -3.97 12.05
C MET A 81 -7.92 -5.34 12.72
N GLY A 82 -8.73 -6.33 12.34
CA GLY A 82 -8.61 -7.70 12.87
C GLY A 82 -7.24 -8.32 12.57
N HIS A 83 -6.72 -8.12 11.36
CA HIS A 83 -5.39 -8.59 10.95
C HIS A 83 -4.28 -7.87 11.72
N MET A 84 -4.41 -6.56 11.94
CA MET A 84 -3.47 -5.79 12.76
C MET A 84 -3.45 -6.27 14.22
N GLU A 85 -4.62 -6.56 14.80
CA GLU A 85 -4.75 -7.08 16.17
C GLU A 85 -4.08 -8.45 16.30
N GLN A 86 -4.44 -9.39 15.41
CA GLN A 86 -3.87 -10.75 15.40
C GLN A 86 -2.35 -10.74 15.19
N SER A 87 -1.84 -9.79 14.41
CA SER A 87 -0.40 -9.62 14.16
C SER A 87 0.32 -8.84 15.28
N GLY A 88 -0.39 -8.38 16.31
CA GLY A 88 0.16 -7.61 17.43
C GLY A 88 0.54 -6.18 17.11
N MET A 89 0.16 -5.65 15.94
CA MET A 89 0.46 -4.29 15.47
C MET A 89 -0.25 -3.20 16.29
N LEU A 90 -1.26 -3.57 17.07
CA LEU A 90 -2.07 -2.68 17.90
C LEU A 90 -1.70 -2.73 19.40
N LYS A 91 -0.67 -3.51 19.79
CA LYS A 91 -0.27 -3.67 21.19
C LYS A 91 0.43 -2.45 21.78
N ASP A 92 1.23 -1.74 20.96
CA ASP A 92 1.96 -0.55 21.38
C ASP A 92 1.14 0.72 21.06
N LYS A 93 0.46 1.24 22.07
CA LYS A 93 -0.31 2.48 21.99
C LYS A 93 0.56 3.74 21.85
N THR A 94 1.87 3.63 22.00
CA THR A 94 2.81 4.77 21.89
C THR A 94 3.41 4.89 20.49
N ALA A 95 3.21 3.89 19.63
CA ALA A 95 3.83 3.77 18.31
C ALA A 95 3.55 4.95 17.35
N CYS A 96 4.38 5.03 16.30
CA CYS A 96 4.16 5.91 15.15
C CYS A 96 3.33 5.19 14.08
N PHE A 97 2.03 5.50 13.99
CA PHE A 97 1.16 4.99 12.94
C PHE A 97 1.29 5.86 11.68
N VAL A 98 1.80 5.27 10.61
CA VAL A 98 2.07 5.96 9.34
C VAL A 98 1.08 5.48 8.28
N GLU A 99 0.11 6.32 7.92
CA GLU A 99 -0.90 6.01 6.91
C GLU A 99 -0.46 6.50 5.52
N PHE A 100 -0.12 5.56 4.63
CA PHE A 100 0.21 5.84 3.24
C PHE A 100 -1.06 5.94 2.39
N GLY A 101 -1.22 7.04 1.65
CA GLY A 101 -2.44 7.30 0.88
C GLY A 101 -3.61 7.62 1.81
N ALA A 102 -3.38 8.46 2.81
CA ALA A 102 -4.30 8.67 3.92
C ALA A 102 -5.66 9.26 3.50
N GLY A 103 -5.72 10.03 2.42
CA GLY A 103 -6.92 10.79 2.07
C GLY A 103 -7.42 11.56 3.30
N LYS A 104 -8.61 11.20 3.79
CA LYS A 104 -9.22 11.81 4.97
C LYS A 104 -8.61 11.40 6.32
N GLY A 105 -7.87 10.28 6.35
CA GLY A 105 -7.28 9.68 7.57
C GLY A 105 -8.19 8.66 8.26
N ASP A 106 -9.22 8.14 7.59
CA ASP A 106 -10.22 7.27 8.23
C ASP A 106 -9.58 6.03 8.86
N LEU A 107 -8.56 5.43 8.21
CA LEU A 107 -7.91 4.23 8.74
C LEU A 107 -7.21 4.55 10.07
N SER A 108 -6.47 5.66 10.14
CA SER A 108 -5.85 6.13 11.38
C SER A 108 -6.87 6.39 12.49
N ALA A 109 -8.07 6.89 12.17
CA ALA A 109 -9.13 7.06 13.17
C ALA A 109 -9.60 5.72 13.76
N TYR A 110 -9.73 4.68 12.93
CA TYR A 110 -10.03 3.33 13.42
C TYR A 110 -8.87 2.71 14.18
N VAL A 111 -7.62 2.98 13.79
CA VAL A 111 -6.43 2.56 14.53
C VAL A 111 -6.41 3.18 15.92
N LYS A 112 -6.58 4.51 16.04
CA LYS A 112 -6.67 5.21 17.33
C LYS A 112 -7.72 4.60 18.25
N ARG A 113 -8.88 4.26 17.71
CA ARG A 113 -9.94 3.58 18.45
C ARG A 113 -9.55 2.15 18.83
N ALA A 114 -8.90 1.41 17.94
CA ALA A 114 -8.53 0.03 18.20
C ALA A 114 -7.46 -0.10 19.29
N VAL A 115 -6.51 0.82 19.34
CA VAL A 115 -5.47 0.86 20.39
C VAL A 115 -5.93 1.50 21.71
N ASN A 116 -7.22 1.90 21.81
CA ASN A 116 -7.80 2.62 22.95
C ASN A 116 -6.91 3.76 23.46
N GLU A 117 -6.41 4.59 22.53
CA GLU A 117 -5.44 5.64 22.84
C GLU A 117 -6.16 6.93 23.29
N GLU A 118 -6.12 7.18 24.61
CA GLU A 118 -6.79 8.30 25.27
C GLU A 118 -5.82 9.37 25.83
N ASN A 119 -4.53 9.05 25.97
CA ASN A 119 -3.53 9.87 26.71
C ASN A 119 -2.58 10.69 25.82
N GLY A 120 -2.80 10.72 24.51
CA GLY A 120 -1.96 11.43 23.57
C GLY A 120 -0.57 10.80 23.35
N GLU A 121 -0.41 9.51 23.62
CA GLU A 121 0.89 8.86 23.55
C GLU A 121 1.29 8.46 22.12
N ALA A 122 0.32 8.22 21.23
CA ALA A 122 0.59 7.83 19.84
C ALA A 122 1.06 9.00 18.97
N THR A 123 1.67 8.66 17.85
CA THR A 123 1.96 9.60 16.77
C THR A 123 1.30 9.14 15.48
N TYR A 124 0.59 10.04 14.81
CA TYR A 124 -0.11 9.77 13.55
C TYR A 124 0.50 10.59 12.42
N LEU A 125 1.15 9.92 11.48
CA LEU A 125 1.67 10.52 10.25
C LEU A 125 0.76 10.17 9.07
N LEU A 126 0.14 11.19 8.48
CA LEU A 126 -0.79 11.04 7.37
C LEU A 126 -0.12 11.51 6.08
N LEU A 127 0.14 10.57 5.17
CA LEU A 127 0.84 10.83 3.92
C LEU A 127 -0.15 10.79 2.75
N ASP A 128 -0.26 11.89 2.02
CA ASP A 128 -1.00 11.93 0.76
C ASP A 128 -0.41 13.00 -0.17
N ARG A 129 -0.56 12.83 -1.48
CA ARG A 129 -0.19 13.86 -2.45
C ARG A 129 -1.23 14.99 -2.55
N LYS A 130 -2.47 14.73 -2.13
CA LYS A 130 -3.60 15.66 -2.29
C LYS A 130 -4.16 16.04 -0.93
N SER A 131 -4.48 17.32 -0.79
CA SER A 131 -5.33 17.78 0.30
C SER A 131 -6.79 17.38 0.02
N VAL A 132 -7.52 17.05 1.08
CA VAL A 132 -8.94 16.72 1.03
C VAL A 132 -9.71 17.47 2.12
N ARG A 133 -11.02 17.63 1.93
CA ARG A 133 -11.92 18.20 2.95
C ARG A 133 -12.35 17.12 3.95
N ASN A 134 -12.83 17.55 5.12
CA ASN A 134 -13.35 16.69 6.19
C ASN A 134 -12.31 15.68 6.69
N LYS A 135 -11.12 16.18 6.99
CA LYS A 135 -10.00 15.39 7.51
C LYS A 135 -10.24 15.07 8.99
N VAL A 136 -9.86 13.87 9.43
CA VAL A 136 -9.98 13.46 10.83
C VAL A 136 -8.81 13.90 11.71
N ASP A 137 -7.88 14.72 11.18
CA ASP A 137 -6.67 15.18 11.87
C ASP A 137 -6.99 15.70 13.29
N GLN A 138 -8.06 16.49 13.44
CA GLN A 138 -8.49 17.01 14.74
C GLN A 138 -9.04 15.94 15.69
N THR A 139 -9.69 14.92 15.15
CA THR A 139 -10.16 13.75 15.92
C THR A 139 -8.98 12.91 16.40
N LEU A 140 -7.92 12.80 15.60
CA LEU A 140 -6.71 12.05 15.96
C LEU A 140 -5.94 12.69 17.11
N LEU A 141 -5.96 14.03 17.23
CA LEU A 141 -5.36 14.75 18.36
C LEU A 141 -5.96 14.31 19.71
N GLY A 142 -7.21 13.86 19.72
CA GLY A 142 -7.94 13.56 20.95
C GLY A 142 -8.55 14.80 21.63
N GLN A 143 -9.30 14.56 22.70
CA GLN A 143 -9.99 15.59 23.48
C GLN A 143 -9.42 15.76 24.90
N SER A 144 -8.52 14.88 25.33
CA SER A 144 -7.82 14.97 26.61
C SER A 144 -6.84 16.14 26.63
N GLU A 145 -6.38 16.51 27.83
CA GLU A 145 -5.34 17.53 28.01
C GLU A 145 -4.02 17.13 27.33
N HIS A 146 -3.68 15.85 27.39
CA HIS A 146 -2.53 15.26 26.70
C HIS A 146 -2.95 14.76 25.31
N LYS A 147 -2.56 15.50 24.27
CA LYS A 147 -2.94 15.23 22.88
C LYS A 147 -1.93 14.37 22.15
N SER A 148 -2.41 13.53 21.23
CA SER A 148 -1.54 12.76 20.34
C SER A 148 -0.79 13.71 19.40
N ARG A 149 0.40 13.31 18.93
CA ARG A 149 1.07 14.05 17.85
C ARG A 149 0.44 13.66 16.51
N VAL A 150 0.00 14.63 15.73
CA VAL A 150 -0.60 14.40 14.40
C VAL A 150 0.10 15.29 13.39
N GLN A 151 0.73 14.69 12.38
CA GLN A 151 1.36 15.39 11.27
C GLN A 151 0.77 14.89 9.95
N ARG A 152 0.35 15.82 9.09
CA ARG A 152 -0.06 15.49 7.72
C ARG A 152 0.94 16.07 6.75
N GLN A 153 1.61 15.20 6.00
CA GLN A 153 2.56 15.62 4.97
C GLN A 153 1.92 15.48 3.59
N LEU A 154 1.83 16.61 2.88
CA LEU A 154 1.43 16.61 1.48
C LEU A 154 2.65 16.37 0.60
N ILE A 155 2.84 15.13 0.15
CA ILE A 155 4.04 14.71 -0.58
C ILE A 155 3.73 13.52 -1.50
N ASP A 156 4.41 13.44 -2.63
CA ASP A 156 4.47 12.21 -3.41
C ASP A 156 5.40 11.23 -2.70
N ILE A 157 4.93 10.00 -2.41
CA ILE A 157 5.69 8.99 -1.67
C ILE A 157 7.05 8.72 -2.34
N LYS A 158 7.18 8.93 -3.65
CA LYS A 158 8.46 8.74 -4.36
C LYS A 158 9.55 9.74 -3.95
N ASP A 159 9.15 10.88 -3.41
CA ASP A 159 10.04 11.95 -2.95
C ASP A 159 10.15 11.96 -1.41
N LEU A 160 9.48 11.03 -0.73
CA LEU A 160 9.48 10.92 0.72
C LEU A 160 10.75 10.21 1.21
N ASP A 161 11.44 10.86 2.14
CA ASP A 161 12.44 10.26 3.02
C ASP A 161 11.86 10.20 4.43
N LEU A 162 11.44 9.01 4.87
CA LEU A 162 10.71 8.85 6.14
C LEU A 162 11.57 9.25 7.35
N SER A 163 12.88 9.05 7.28
CA SER A 163 13.84 9.41 8.34
C SER A 163 13.92 10.92 8.61
N LYS A 164 13.52 11.74 7.64
CA LYS A 164 13.57 13.20 7.72
C LYS A 164 12.23 13.84 8.10
N VAL A 165 11.19 13.04 8.29
CA VAL A 165 9.88 13.57 8.70
C VAL A 165 9.97 13.92 10.18
N GLU A 166 9.68 15.18 10.53
CA GLU A 166 9.77 15.73 11.89
C GLU A 166 9.16 14.80 12.97
N CYS A 167 7.92 14.33 12.78
CA CYS A 167 7.28 13.42 13.74
C CYS A 167 7.82 11.99 13.78
N ILE A 168 8.78 11.64 12.93
CA ILE A 168 9.52 10.38 12.98
C ILE A 168 10.91 10.64 13.57
N ALA A 169 11.64 11.64 13.05
CA ALA A 169 13.00 11.98 13.45
C ALA A 169 13.13 12.39 14.93
N ASP A 170 12.12 13.07 15.47
CA ASP A 170 12.18 13.62 16.84
C ASP A 170 11.83 12.60 17.94
N ASN A 171 11.60 11.32 17.61
CA ASN A 171 11.32 10.30 18.61
C ASN A 171 11.87 8.93 18.19
N GLN A 172 11.86 8.00 19.14
CA GLN A 172 12.40 6.65 18.98
C GLN A 172 11.29 5.59 18.94
N LYS A 173 10.09 5.98 18.52
CA LYS A 173 8.93 5.07 18.49
C LYS A 173 9.02 4.18 17.27
N LYS A 174 8.69 2.90 17.45
CA LYS A 174 8.58 1.98 16.32
C LYS A 174 7.43 2.40 15.39
N VAL A 175 7.66 2.22 14.09
CA VAL A 175 6.71 2.54 13.03
C VAL A 175 5.75 1.38 12.80
N VAL A 176 4.46 1.69 12.66
CA VAL A 176 3.42 0.80 12.15
C VAL A 176 2.88 1.39 10.86
N ALA A 177 3.25 0.80 9.72
CA ALA A 177 2.86 1.30 8.40
C ALA A 177 1.52 0.71 7.97
N VAL A 178 0.56 1.55 7.59
CA VAL A 178 -0.81 1.14 7.28
C VAL A 178 -1.31 1.74 5.96
N SER A 179 -2.11 0.99 5.19
CA SER A 179 -2.84 1.53 4.04
C SER A 179 -4.04 0.67 3.61
N LYS A 180 -5.11 1.33 3.13
CA LYS A 180 -6.37 0.67 2.71
C LYS A 180 -6.61 0.56 1.20
N HIS A 181 -6.08 1.50 0.41
CA HIS A 181 -6.33 1.61 -1.03
C HIS A 181 -5.09 2.11 -1.77
N LEU A 182 -3.95 1.50 -1.47
CA LEU A 182 -2.71 1.89 -2.12
C LEU A 182 -2.65 1.29 -3.52
N CYS A 183 -2.44 2.16 -4.51
CA CYS A 183 -2.27 1.73 -5.90
C CYS A 183 -0.98 0.91 -6.04
N GLY A 184 -0.89 0.01 -7.03
CA GLY A 184 0.26 -0.88 -7.19
C GLY A 184 1.62 -0.18 -7.12
N CYS A 185 1.85 0.84 -7.97
CA CYS A 185 3.08 1.64 -7.89
C CYS A 185 3.31 2.32 -6.53
N ALA A 186 2.25 2.80 -5.90
CA ALA A 186 2.37 3.49 -4.62
C ALA A 186 2.76 2.50 -3.51
N THR A 187 2.28 1.26 -3.57
CA THR A 187 2.73 0.18 -2.70
C THR A 187 4.21 -0.11 -2.92
N ASP A 188 4.63 -0.26 -4.18
CA ASP A 188 6.01 -0.56 -4.54
C ASP A 188 6.99 0.51 -4.02
N ILE A 189 6.63 1.79 -4.22
CA ILE A 189 7.40 2.93 -3.70
C ILE A 189 7.36 2.99 -2.17
N THR A 190 6.23 2.64 -1.55
CA THR A 190 6.11 2.60 -0.08
C THR A 190 7.03 1.56 0.53
N LEU A 191 7.07 0.34 -0.02
CA LEU A 191 7.99 -0.70 0.44
C LEU A 191 9.43 -0.25 0.32
N LYS A 192 9.80 0.37 -0.81
CA LYS A 192 11.14 0.96 -0.99
C LYS A 192 11.46 2.07 0.01
N CYS A 193 10.50 2.94 0.30
CA CYS A 193 10.63 3.99 1.31
C CYS A 193 10.89 3.38 2.70
N LEU A 194 10.14 2.35 3.07
CA LEU A 194 10.32 1.63 4.34
C LEU A 194 11.67 0.89 4.41
N MET A 195 12.13 0.28 3.31
CA MET A 195 13.46 -0.34 3.25
C MET A 195 14.57 0.68 3.47
N ASN A 196 14.49 1.84 2.82
CA ASN A 196 15.47 2.92 3.02
C ASN A 196 15.45 3.43 4.46
N TYR A 197 14.25 3.52 5.07
CA TYR A 197 14.10 3.90 6.47
C TYR A 197 14.77 2.88 7.40
N VAL A 198 14.51 1.58 7.22
CA VAL A 198 15.18 0.52 7.99
C VAL A 198 16.70 0.63 7.87
N GLN A 199 17.21 0.78 6.65
CA GLN A 199 18.65 0.93 6.42
C GLN A 199 19.23 2.17 7.12
N HIS A 200 18.50 3.30 7.12
CA HIS A 200 18.92 4.49 7.85
C HIS A 200 18.99 4.25 9.35
N GLU A 201 17.94 3.68 9.93
CA GLU A 201 17.85 3.38 11.37
C GLU A 201 18.92 2.38 11.83
N GLU A 202 19.27 1.40 10.99
CA GLU A 202 20.39 0.48 11.23
C GLU A 202 21.73 1.23 11.38
N THR A 203 21.96 2.29 10.57
CA THR A 203 23.17 3.13 10.73
C THR A 203 23.19 3.92 12.04
N GLN A 204 22.03 4.12 12.66
CA GLN A 204 21.88 4.76 13.97
C GLN A 204 21.88 3.75 15.13
N GLY A 205 22.00 2.44 14.84
CA GLY A 205 22.03 1.38 15.85
C GLY A 205 20.66 0.81 16.23
N HIS A 206 19.59 1.16 15.51
CA HIS A 206 18.25 0.60 15.73
C HIS A 206 18.00 -0.58 14.80
N THR A 207 17.77 -1.77 15.37
CA THR A 207 17.70 -3.02 14.60
C THR A 207 16.28 -3.43 14.21
N GLU A 208 15.25 -2.79 14.78
CA GLU A 208 13.83 -3.11 14.53
C GLU A 208 12.93 -1.86 14.54
N PRO A 209 13.15 -0.91 13.62
CA PRO A 209 12.43 0.37 13.64
C PRO A 209 10.96 0.26 13.18
N ILE A 210 10.56 -0.87 12.57
CA ILE A 210 9.19 -1.11 12.11
C ILE A 210 8.61 -2.31 12.86
N SER A 211 7.49 -2.10 13.56
CA SER A 211 6.74 -3.15 14.28
C SER A 211 5.77 -3.91 13.38
N GLY A 212 5.38 -3.34 12.24
CA GLY A 212 4.50 -4.04 11.29
C GLY A 212 4.10 -3.20 10.08
N ILE A 213 3.70 -3.90 9.02
CA ILE A 213 3.25 -3.32 7.76
C ILE A 213 1.95 -4.00 7.35
N ILE A 214 0.91 -3.22 7.06
CA ILE A 214 -0.33 -3.74 6.46
C ILE A 214 -0.77 -2.85 5.31
N ILE A 215 -0.89 -3.43 4.12
CA ILE A 215 -1.24 -2.70 2.90
C ILE A 215 -2.30 -3.48 2.12
N ALA A 216 -3.49 -2.90 1.99
CA ALA A 216 -4.49 -3.39 1.04
C ALA A 216 -4.23 -2.81 -0.36
N ILE A 217 -3.59 -3.63 -1.21
CA ILE A 217 -3.28 -3.30 -2.61
C ILE A 217 -4.54 -3.47 -3.47
N CYS A 218 -4.92 -2.44 -4.22
CA CYS A 218 -6.12 -2.47 -5.05
C CYS A 218 -5.87 -2.41 -6.56
N CYS A 219 -4.92 -1.58 -7.00
CA CYS A 219 -4.77 -1.21 -8.41
C CYS A 219 -3.45 -1.71 -9.03
N HIS A 220 -3.26 -3.02 -9.11
CA HIS A 220 -2.09 -3.63 -9.77
C HIS A 220 -1.91 -3.20 -11.23
N GLN A 221 -2.98 -2.82 -11.92
CA GLN A 221 -2.93 -2.29 -13.30
C GLN A 221 -2.23 -0.95 -13.47
N LEU A 222 -1.89 -0.33 -12.34
CA LEU A 222 -1.11 0.89 -12.29
C LEU A 222 0.36 0.63 -11.95
N CYS A 223 0.80 -0.62 -11.69
CA CYS A 223 2.22 -0.95 -11.48
C CYS A 223 3.07 -0.51 -12.68
N ARG A 224 4.32 -0.15 -12.40
CA ARG A 224 5.31 0.26 -13.40
C ARG A 224 6.58 -0.51 -13.12
N TYR A 225 7.18 -1.03 -14.18
CA TYR A 225 8.35 -1.89 -14.05
C TYR A 225 9.49 -1.18 -13.32
N GLU A 226 9.72 0.09 -13.62
CA GLU A 226 10.79 0.90 -13.01
C GLU A 226 10.56 1.23 -11.53
N MET A 227 9.33 1.06 -11.05
CA MET A 227 8.96 1.31 -9.66
C MET A 227 8.85 0.02 -8.86
N TYR A 228 8.77 -1.13 -9.51
CA TYR A 228 8.63 -2.43 -8.85
C TYR A 228 9.84 -2.71 -7.96
N PRO A 229 9.66 -3.16 -6.70
CA PRO A 229 10.74 -3.18 -5.72
C PRO A 229 11.76 -4.29 -5.96
N ASN A 230 11.38 -5.34 -6.70
CA ASN A 230 12.19 -6.54 -6.91
C ASN A 230 12.23 -6.93 -8.40
N THR A 231 12.98 -6.19 -9.21
CA THR A 231 13.12 -6.51 -10.64
C THR A 231 13.85 -7.83 -10.88
N SER A 232 14.76 -8.21 -9.98
CA SER A 232 15.47 -9.49 -10.02
C SER A 232 14.52 -10.69 -9.97
N TYR A 233 13.44 -10.59 -9.19
CA TYR A 233 12.37 -11.56 -9.19
C TYR A 233 11.73 -11.67 -10.58
N LEU A 234 11.35 -10.55 -11.21
CA LEU A 234 10.75 -10.56 -12.55
C LEU A 234 11.68 -11.20 -13.59
N ASP A 235 12.98 -10.91 -13.52
CA ASP A 235 13.99 -11.47 -14.41
C ASP A 235 14.11 -12.99 -14.22
N SER A 236 14.04 -13.48 -12.97
CA SER A 236 14.05 -14.92 -12.68
C SER A 236 12.85 -15.67 -13.25
N LEU A 237 11.73 -14.98 -13.49
CA LEU A 237 10.54 -15.51 -14.14
C LEU A 237 10.61 -15.47 -15.67
N GLY A 238 11.68 -14.89 -16.22
CA GLY A 238 11.81 -14.58 -17.63
C GLY A 238 10.73 -13.60 -18.10
N LEU A 239 10.21 -12.72 -17.22
CA LEU A 239 9.23 -11.71 -17.59
C LEU A 239 9.95 -10.47 -18.11
N THR A 240 9.75 -10.18 -19.39
CA THR A 240 10.22 -8.91 -19.97
C THR A 240 9.42 -7.73 -19.39
N LYS A 241 9.98 -6.52 -19.51
CA LYS A 241 9.27 -5.27 -19.18
C LYS A 241 7.90 -5.18 -19.85
N THR A 242 7.80 -5.51 -21.13
CA THR A 242 6.55 -5.48 -21.89
C THR A 242 5.53 -6.49 -21.37
N GLU A 243 5.97 -7.71 -21.04
CA GLU A 243 5.09 -8.72 -20.44
C GLU A 243 4.63 -8.30 -19.04
N PHE A 244 5.49 -7.71 -18.22
CA PHE A 244 5.12 -7.14 -16.93
C PHE A 244 4.02 -6.09 -17.07
N GLU A 245 4.14 -5.16 -18.02
CA GLU A 245 3.15 -4.12 -18.25
C GLU A 245 1.81 -4.70 -18.76
N ARG A 246 1.86 -5.71 -19.65
CA ARG A 246 0.68 -6.47 -20.11
C ARG A 246 0.00 -7.22 -18.97
N MET A 247 0.76 -7.96 -18.18
CA MET A 247 0.29 -8.69 -17.00
C MET A 247 -0.33 -7.75 -15.97
N SER A 248 0.29 -6.58 -15.75
CA SER A 248 -0.29 -5.53 -14.92
C SER A 248 -1.66 -5.09 -15.47
N LYS A 249 -1.82 -4.88 -16.78
CA LYS A 249 -3.15 -4.59 -17.35
C LYS A 249 -4.14 -5.73 -17.21
N MET A 250 -3.71 -6.98 -17.44
CA MET A 250 -4.54 -8.18 -17.27
C MET A 250 -5.01 -8.34 -15.82
N SER A 251 -4.27 -7.83 -14.83
CA SER A 251 -4.70 -7.84 -13.42
C SER A 251 -6.04 -7.13 -13.17
N SER A 252 -6.43 -6.19 -14.03
CA SER A 252 -7.74 -5.50 -13.95
C SER A 252 -8.91 -6.44 -14.25
N TRP A 253 -8.66 -7.56 -14.92
CA TRP A 253 -9.67 -8.58 -15.18
C TRP A 253 -10.19 -9.23 -13.90
N ALA A 254 -9.45 -9.16 -12.78
CA ALA A 254 -9.89 -9.68 -11.48
C ALA A 254 -11.22 -9.08 -10.98
N THR A 255 -11.64 -7.92 -11.53
CA THR A 255 -12.89 -7.26 -11.17
C THR A 255 -13.91 -7.26 -12.32
N CYS A 256 -13.66 -8.00 -13.39
CA CYS A 256 -14.60 -8.09 -14.51
C CYS A 256 -15.72 -9.12 -14.23
N ASN A 257 -16.82 -9.01 -14.95
CA ASN A 257 -17.94 -9.95 -14.85
C ASN A 257 -17.78 -11.13 -15.84
N HIS A 258 -16.60 -11.75 -15.87
CA HIS A 258 -16.31 -12.89 -16.75
C HIS A 258 -15.39 -13.89 -16.04
N LYS A 259 -15.92 -15.06 -15.68
CA LYS A 259 -15.27 -16.03 -14.78
C LYS A 259 -13.81 -16.35 -15.15
N GLU A 260 -13.54 -16.69 -16.40
CA GLU A 260 -12.19 -17.07 -16.86
C GLU A 260 -11.19 -15.90 -16.75
N ARG A 261 -11.56 -14.72 -17.26
CA ARG A 261 -10.77 -13.49 -17.15
C ARG A 261 -10.54 -13.11 -15.69
N THR A 262 -11.54 -13.27 -14.83
CA THR A 262 -11.40 -13.03 -13.39
C THR A 262 -10.34 -13.93 -12.77
N ALA A 263 -10.34 -15.23 -13.10
CA ALA A 263 -9.32 -16.16 -12.64
C ALA A 263 -7.91 -15.75 -13.11
N ILE A 264 -7.75 -15.40 -14.39
CA ILE A 264 -6.46 -14.95 -14.94
C ILE A 264 -5.99 -13.64 -14.27
N GLY A 265 -6.88 -12.68 -14.10
CA GLY A 265 -6.58 -11.42 -13.45
C GLY A 265 -6.13 -11.60 -12.00
N LEU A 266 -6.75 -12.53 -11.26
CA LEU A 266 -6.31 -12.91 -9.91
C LEU A 266 -4.91 -13.53 -9.94
N LYS A 267 -4.63 -14.45 -10.87
CA LYS A 267 -3.28 -15.03 -11.04
C LYS A 267 -2.23 -13.95 -11.31
N CYS A 268 -2.51 -13.00 -12.21
CA CYS A 268 -1.63 -11.85 -12.48
C CYS A 268 -1.33 -11.05 -11.20
N LYS A 269 -2.35 -10.77 -10.38
CA LYS A 269 -2.16 -10.08 -9.10
C LYS A 269 -1.24 -10.86 -8.16
N ARG A 270 -1.47 -12.17 -8.01
CA ARG A 270 -0.67 -13.01 -7.11
C ARG A 270 0.78 -13.14 -7.55
N VAL A 271 1.04 -13.33 -8.84
CA VAL A 271 2.41 -13.35 -9.39
C VAL A 271 3.14 -12.03 -9.09
N LEU A 272 2.46 -10.89 -9.25
CA LEU A 272 3.02 -9.58 -8.90
C LEU A 272 3.22 -9.39 -7.39
N ASP A 273 2.35 -9.95 -6.56
CA ASP A 273 2.44 -9.84 -5.10
C ASP A 273 3.57 -10.73 -4.54
N MET A 274 3.85 -11.88 -5.16
CA MET A 274 4.92 -12.77 -4.71
C MET A 274 6.32 -12.16 -4.77
N GLY A 275 6.56 -11.14 -5.61
CA GLY A 275 7.85 -10.42 -5.59
C GLY A 275 7.92 -9.28 -4.56
N ARG A 276 6.85 -9.06 -3.76
CA ARG A 276 6.77 -8.05 -2.70
C ARG A 276 6.86 -8.65 -1.29
N VAL A 277 6.77 -9.97 -1.18
CA VAL A 277 6.89 -10.77 0.05
C VAL A 277 8.19 -11.55 0.00
#